data_AF-S8DTA7-F1
#
_entry.id   AF-S8DTA7-F1
#
_cell.length_a   1.000
_cell.length_b   1.000
_cell.length_c   1.000
_cell.angle_alpha   90.00
_cell.angle_beta   90.00
_cell.angle_gamma   90.00
#
_symmetry.space_group_name_H-M   'P 1'
#
loop_
_entity.id
_entity.type
_entity.pdbx_description
1 polymer ?
#
loop_
_entity_poly.entity_id
_entity_poly.type
_entity_poly.pdbx_seq_one_letter_code
_entity_poly.pdbx_strand_id
1 'polypeptide(L)'
;CGHYYHVECLLHLVEASTHDQSLFPPRCCDHPIREKVFERYMSPALASTYREKTAEFSTVRRVYCSNLACSRFLGPRTGSNEAINYYCAVCATRTCSGCRLGVSTSPAGQPHVCRPDCSQREVLDLARKRGWTRCPACEQMIELHSGCYHMTCVCATQFCYVCGGPWKTCLCPQ
;
A
#
# COMPACT_ATOMS: atom_id res chain seq x y z
N CYS A 1 6.38 10.58 25.23
CA CYS A 1 5.96 9.51 26.16
C CYS A 1 6.99 9.25 27.27
N GLY A 2 8.30 9.47 27.07
CA GLY A 2 9.29 9.35 28.17
C GLY A 2 9.66 7.91 28.55
N HIS A 3 9.23 6.92 27.75
CA HIS A 3 9.58 5.52 27.96
C HIS A 3 10.98 5.19 27.42
N TYR A 4 11.62 4.21 28.05
CA TYR A 4 12.94 3.72 27.71
C TYR A 4 12.84 2.31 27.15
N TYR A 5 13.69 2.00 26.17
CA TYR A 5 13.78 0.69 25.54
C TYR A 5 15.23 0.22 25.61
N HIS A 6 15.44 -1.08 25.84
CA HIS A 6 16.70 -1.70 25.48
C HIS A 6 16.89 -1.61 23.96
N VAL A 7 18.14 -1.41 23.52
CA VAL A 7 18.47 -1.24 22.09
C VAL A 7 17.95 -2.42 21.27
N GLU A 8 18.15 -3.64 21.75
CA GLU A 8 17.67 -4.86 21.08
C GLU A 8 16.15 -4.90 20.95
N CYS A 9 15.40 -4.62 22.03
CA CYS A 9 13.94 -4.56 21.98
C CYS A 9 13.43 -3.50 21.01
N LEU A 10 14.11 -2.35 20.93
CA LEU A 10 13.77 -1.30 19.98
C LEU A 10 14.02 -1.76 18.54
N LEU A 11 15.12 -2.46 18.27
CA LEU A 11 15.41 -2.99 16.94
C LEU A 11 14.43 -4.10 16.53
N HIS A 12 14.04 -4.99 17.44
CA HIS A 12 12.98 -5.97 17.17
C HIS A 12 11.63 -5.30 16.86
N LEU A 13 11.28 -4.21 17.55
CA LEU A 13 10.09 -3.43 17.25
C LEU A 13 10.17 -2.80 15.85
N VAL A 14 11.33 -2.24 15.49
CA VAL A 14 11.57 -1.68 14.15
C VAL A 14 11.44 -2.78 13.10
N GLU A 15 12.08 -3.93 13.29
CA GLU A 15 12.01 -5.08 12.38
C GLU A 15 10.57 -5.57 12.21
N ALA A 16 9.83 -5.78 13.30
CA ALA A 16 8.43 -6.16 13.25
C ALA A 16 7.57 -5.15 12.45
N SER A 17 7.84 -3.85 12.60
CA SER A 17 7.13 -2.81 11.83
C SER A 17 7.41 -2.86 10.32
N THR A 18 8.53 -3.45 9.89
CA THR A 18 8.83 -3.65 8.46
C THR A 18 8.01 -4.78 7.83
N HIS A 19 7.50 -5.70 8.64
CA HIS A 19 6.68 -6.83 8.20
C HIS A 19 5.18 -6.54 8.31
N ASP A 20 4.76 -5.75 9.30
CA ASP A 20 3.35 -5.40 9.52
C ASP A 20 3.13 -3.89 9.35
N GLN A 21 2.38 -3.53 8.31
CA GLN A 21 2.05 -2.14 8.02
C GLN A 21 1.23 -1.48 9.15
N SER A 22 0.43 -2.23 9.90
CA SER A 22 -0.37 -1.69 11.02
C SER A 22 0.51 -1.18 12.17
N LEU A 23 1.71 -1.75 12.30
CA LEU A 23 2.74 -1.39 13.27
C LEU A 23 3.68 -0.29 12.75
N PHE A 24 3.51 0.14 11.48
CA PHE A 24 4.37 1.13 10.85
C PHE A 24 3.74 2.55 10.90
N PRO A 25 4.52 3.61 11.17
CA PRO A 25 5.89 3.59 11.71
C PRO A 25 5.90 3.03 13.15
N PRO A 26 7.04 2.54 13.68
CA PRO A 26 7.11 2.04 15.05
C PRO A 26 6.64 3.10 16.04
N ARG A 27 5.69 2.74 16.91
CA ARG A 27 5.07 3.65 17.89
C ARG A 27 5.39 3.25 19.31
N CYS A 28 5.43 4.24 20.20
CA CYS A 28 5.39 4.06 21.64
C CYS A 28 4.15 4.79 22.17
N CYS A 29 3.22 4.05 22.79
CA CYS A 29 1.87 4.54 23.04
C CYS A 29 1.26 4.99 21.69
N ASP A 30 0.79 6.24 21.60
CA ASP A 30 0.23 6.82 20.37
C ASP A 30 1.21 7.71 19.60
N HIS A 31 2.50 7.68 19.92
CA HIS A 31 3.50 8.55 19.31
C HIS A 31 4.48 7.75 18.44
N PRO A 32 4.66 8.12 17.16
CA PRO A 32 5.72 7.57 16.33
C PRO A 32 7.10 7.80 16.97
N ILE A 33 7.90 6.75 17.02
CA ILE A 33 9.30 6.83 17.44
C ILE A 33 10.07 7.43 16.26
N ARG A 34 10.81 8.51 16.50
CA ARG A 34 11.56 9.21 15.45
C ARG A 34 12.73 8.34 15.00
N GLU A 35 12.92 8.21 13.69
CA GLU A 35 13.98 7.38 13.09
C GLU A 35 15.38 7.67 13.66
N LYS A 36 15.71 8.94 13.89
CA LYS A 36 16.98 9.38 14.50
C LYS A 36 17.31 8.72 15.85
N VAL A 37 16.31 8.17 16.55
CA VAL A 37 16.50 7.48 17.84
C VAL A 37 17.14 6.10 17.64
N PHE A 38 16.76 5.38 16.59
CA PHE A 38 17.19 3.99 16.36
C PHE A 38 18.12 3.81 15.16
N GLU A 39 18.19 4.78 14.25
CA GLU A 39 18.95 4.72 13.00
C GLU A 39 20.40 4.25 13.20
N ARG A 40 21.09 4.84 14.17
CA ARG A 40 22.50 4.53 14.49
C ARG A 40 22.75 3.11 15.00
N TYR A 41 21.70 2.41 15.44
CA TYR A 41 21.78 1.07 15.99
C TYR A 41 21.37 0.00 14.97
N MET A 42 20.79 0.39 13.83
CA MET A 42 20.38 -0.55 12.80
C MET A 42 21.60 -1.15 12.09
N SER A 43 21.51 -2.43 11.76
CA SER A 43 22.42 -3.02 10.78
C SER A 43 22.18 -2.41 9.39
N PRO A 44 23.18 -2.40 8.49
CA PRO A 44 22.98 -1.91 7.12
C PRO A 44 21.82 -2.60 6.38
N ALA A 45 21.61 -3.89 6.64
CA ALA A 45 20.52 -4.67 6.07
C ALA A 45 19.14 -4.22 6.58
N LEU A 46 19.01 -4.03 7.91
CA LEU A 46 17.77 -3.53 8.51
C LEU A 46 17.47 -2.10 8.05
N ALA A 47 18.48 -1.23 8.00
CA ALA A 47 18.32 0.15 7.52
C ALA A 47 17.88 0.19 6.03
N SER A 48 18.40 -0.70 5.18
CA SER A 48 17.93 -0.81 3.79
C SER A 48 16.46 -1.24 3.74
N THR A 49 16.11 -2.30 4.48
CA THR A 49 14.74 -2.83 4.54
C THR A 49 13.76 -1.79 5.07
N TYR A 50 14.12 -1.10 6.14
CA TYR A 50 13.31 -0.05 6.75
C TYR A 50 13.06 1.10 5.77
N ARG A 51 14.08 1.56 5.02
CA ARG A 51 13.91 2.60 3.99
C ARG A 51 12.99 2.15 2.86
N GLU A 52 13.15 0.93 2.37
CA GLU A 52 12.28 0.36 1.33
C GLU A 52 10.81 0.27 1.80
N LYS A 53 10.59 -0.21 3.04
CA LYS A 53 9.26 -0.28 3.64
C LYS A 53 8.66 1.08 3.97
N THR A 54 9.49 2.06 4.34
CA THR A 54 9.05 3.44 4.50
C THR A 54 8.49 3.99 3.19
N ALA A 55 9.20 3.80 2.07
CA ALA A 55 8.73 4.23 0.75
C ALA A 55 7.46 3.48 0.31
N GLU A 56 7.41 2.16 0.54
CA GLU A 56 6.24 1.34 0.24
C GLU A 56 5.01 1.81 1.04
N PHE A 57 5.13 1.87 2.36
CA PHE A 57 4.00 2.12 3.25
C PHE A 57 3.51 3.57 3.21
N SER A 58 4.39 4.54 2.94
CA SER A 58 3.99 5.94 2.71
C SER A 58 3.30 6.17 1.35
N THR A 59 3.44 5.23 0.42
CA THR A 59 2.78 5.32 -0.89
C THR A 59 1.33 4.85 -0.79
N VAL A 60 0.35 5.73 -1.07
CA VAL A 60 -1.09 5.41 -0.97
C VAL A 60 -1.52 4.41 -2.05
N ARG A 61 -1.19 4.67 -3.31
CA ARG A 61 -1.50 3.80 -4.44
C ARG A 61 -0.23 3.12 -4.91
N ARG A 62 -0.05 1.84 -4.59
CA ARG A 62 1.19 1.11 -4.81
C ARG A 62 1.14 0.29 -6.08
N VAL A 63 2.30 0.15 -6.71
CA VAL A 63 2.54 -0.78 -7.80
C VAL A 63 3.61 -1.77 -7.34
N TYR A 64 3.24 -3.04 -7.39
CA TYR A 64 4.13 -4.16 -7.12
C TYR A 64 4.54 -4.80 -8.43
N CYS A 65 5.65 -5.53 -8.41
CA CYS A 65 6.06 -6.35 -9.53
C CYS A 65 4.94 -7.32 -9.92
N SER A 66 4.54 -7.30 -11.19
CA SER A 66 3.50 -8.19 -11.74
C SER A 66 3.89 -9.67 -11.72
N ASN A 67 5.18 -9.99 -11.58
CA ASN A 67 5.62 -11.34 -11.26
C ASN A 67 5.29 -11.67 -9.80
N LEU A 68 4.29 -12.52 -9.60
CA LEU A 68 3.77 -12.89 -8.27
C LEU A 68 4.83 -13.49 -7.34
N ALA A 69 5.81 -14.23 -7.87
CA ALA A 69 6.91 -14.78 -7.07
C ALA A 69 7.88 -13.68 -6.60
N CYS A 70 7.93 -12.54 -7.28
CA CYS A 70 8.76 -11.40 -6.89
C CYS A 70 7.99 -10.42 -6.00
N SER A 71 6.82 -9.94 -6.45
CA SER A 71 5.91 -9.03 -5.73
C SER A 71 6.57 -7.82 -5.05
N ARG A 72 7.76 -7.40 -5.50
CA ARG A 72 8.50 -6.28 -4.91
C ARG A 72 7.80 -4.96 -5.19
N PHE A 73 7.79 -4.04 -4.23
CA PHE A 73 7.32 -2.68 -4.43
C PHE A 73 8.17 -1.97 -5.49
N LEU A 74 7.52 -1.32 -6.46
CA LEU A 74 8.17 -0.62 -7.57
C LEU A 74 7.98 0.90 -7.51
N GLY A 75 6.87 1.37 -6.95
CA GLY A 75 6.58 2.80 -6.85
C GLY A 75 5.09 3.13 -6.80
N PRO A 76 4.76 4.43 -6.90
CA PRO A 76 3.38 4.92 -6.93
C PRO A 76 2.65 4.55 -8.23
N ARG A 77 1.34 4.37 -8.13
CA ARG A 77 0.43 4.21 -9.27
C ARG A 77 0.19 5.58 -9.91
N THR A 78 0.28 5.66 -11.22
CA THR A 78 -0.11 6.87 -11.99
C THR A 78 -1.45 6.66 -12.69
N GLY A 79 -2.02 7.74 -13.23
CA GLY A 79 -3.21 7.64 -14.08
C GLY A 79 -2.90 6.83 -15.35
N SER A 80 -3.92 6.18 -15.94
CA SER A 80 -3.74 5.39 -17.17
C SER A 80 -3.13 6.19 -18.33
N ASN A 81 -3.40 7.50 -18.38
CA ASN A 81 -2.92 8.40 -19.43
C ASN A 81 -1.46 8.86 -19.20
N GLU A 82 -0.95 8.68 -17.99
CA GLU A 82 0.41 9.05 -17.55
C GLU A 82 1.19 7.79 -17.12
N ALA A 83 0.78 6.63 -17.64
CA ALA A 83 1.32 5.35 -17.23
C ALA A 83 2.77 5.20 -17.70
N ILE A 84 3.69 5.11 -16.74
CA ILE A 84 5.07 4.69 -16.97
C ILE A 84 5.22 3.17 -16.76
N ASN A 85 6.29 2.60 -17.29
CA ASN A 85 6.62 1.19 -17.07
C ASN A 85 7.76 1.08 -16.07
N TYR A 86 7.46 0.55 -14.87
CA TYR A 86 8.48 0.23 -13.89
C TYR A 86 9.27 -1.00 -14.31
N TYR A 87 10.59 -0.94 -14.13
CA TYR A 87 11.48 -2.06 -14.34
C TYR A 87 11.87 -2.66 -12.99
N CYS A 88 11.64 -3.96 -12.80
CA CYS A 88 12.10 -4.66 -11.61
C CYS A 88 13.55 -5.11 -11.79
N ALA A 89 14.47 -4.54 -10.99
CA ALA A 89 15.89 -4.87 -11.05
C ALA A 89 16.21 -6.33 -10.63
N VAL A 90 15.29 -7.02 -9.94
CA VAL A 90 15.52 -8.39 -9.42
C VAL A 90 15.14 -9.46 -10.42
N CYS A 91 13.98 -9.34 -11.07
CA CYS A 91 13.44 -10.37 -11.98
C CYS A 91 13.27 -9.87 -13.42
N ALA A 92 13.81 -8.69 -13.74
CA ALA A 92 13.74 -8.02 -15.04
C ALA A 92 12.31 -7.77 -15.59
N THR A 93 11.28 -8.04 -14.79
CA THR A 93 9.88 -7.89 -15.20
C THR A 93 9.52 -6.41 -15.28
N ARG A 94 8.86 -6.01 -16.37
CA ARG A 94 8.32 -4.66 -16.53
C ARG A 94 6.85 -4.66 -16.11
N THR A 95 6.47 -3.69 -15.29
CA THR A 95 5.08 -3.55 -14.80
C THR A 95 4.56 -2.16 -15.08
N CYS A 96 3.37 -2.07 -15.67
CA CYS A 96 2.73 -0.80 -15.95
C CYS A 96 2.24 -0.15 -14.65
N SER A 97 2.60 1.12 -14.42
CA SER A 97 2.17 1.89 -13.26
C SER A 97 0.68 2.24 -13.26
N GLY A 98 -0.01 2.22 -14.41
CA GLY A 98 -1.45 2.51 -14.50
C GLY A 98 -2.33 1.27 -14.28
N CYS A 99 -2.13 0.24 -15.11
CA CYS A 99 -2.95 -0.98 -15.09
C CYS A 99 -2.42 -2.09 -14.16
N ARG A 100 -1.16 -1.98 -13.69
CA ARG A 100 -0.47 -2.95 -12.81
C ARG A 100 -0.16 -4.31 -13.46
N LEU A 101 -0.39 -4.45 -14.76
CA LEU A 101 -0.09 -5.68 -15.49
C LEU A 101 1.37 -5.70 -15.97
N GLY A 102 1.87 -6.91 -16.21
CA GLY A 102 3.16 -7.14 -16.85
C GLY A 102 3.15 -6.60 -18.28
N VAL A 103 4.24 -5.96 -18.66
CA VAL A 103 4.41 -5.36 -20.00
C VAL A 103 5.49 -6.14 -20.74
N SER A 104 5.07 -6.93 -21.72
CA SER A 104 6.00 -7.50 -22.70
C SER A 104 6.42 -6.41 -23.68
N THR A 105 7.71 -6.32 -23.99
CA THR A 105 8.15 -5.62 -25.18
C THR A 105 7.62 -6.39 -26.38
N SER A 106 6.62 -5.86 -27.08
CA SER A 106 6.17 -6.53 -28.30
C SER A 106 7.32 -6.56 -29.31
N PRO A 107 7.46 -7.63 -30.12
CA PRO A 107 8.48 -7.69 -31.18
C PRO A 107 8.40 -6.51 -32.16
N ALA A 108 7.23 -5.89 -32.28
CA ALA A 108 6.95 -4.77 -33.18
C ALA A 108 7.17 -3.38 -32.54
N GLY A 109 7.72 -3.30 -31.32
CA GLY A 109 7.98 -2.01 -30.66
C GLY A 109 6.72 -1.22 -30.27
N GLN A 110 5.53 -1.84 -30.35
CA GLN A 110 4.29 -1.16 -30.00
C GLN A 110 4.27 -0.79 -28.50
N PRO A 111 3.93 0.47 -28.17
CA PRO A 111 3.81 0.90 -26.79
C PRO A 111 2.63 0.21 -26.11
N HIS A 112 2.82 -0.18 -24.85
CA HIS A 112 1.74 -0.74 -24.04
C HIS A 112 0.61 0.29 -23.87
N VAL A 113 -0.61 -0.11 -24.22
CA VAL A 113 -1.82 0.69 -24.00
C VAL A 113 -2.58 0.08 -22.83
N CYS A 114 -2.83 0.88 -21.80
CA CYS A 114 -3.69 0.48 -20.68
C CYS A 114 -5.10 0.21 -21.21
N ARG A 115 -5.47 -1.07 -21.36
CA ARG A 115 -6.85 -1.43 -21.70
C ARG A 115 -7.71 -1.42 -20.42
N PRO A 116 -8.84 -0.71 -20.41
CA PRO A 116 -9.61 -0.52 -19.19
C PRO A 116 -10.22 -1.78 -18.56
N ASP A 117 -10.53 -2.84 -19.32
CA ASP A 117 -11.69 -3.65 -18.91
C ASP A 117 -11.67 -5.14 -19.25
N CYS A 118 -10.79 -5.94 -18.62
CA CYS A 118 -11.00 -7.40 -18.64
C CYS A 118 -10.85 -8.12 -17.29
N SER A 119 -10.07 -7.60 -16.33
CA SER A 119 -9.82 -8.34 -15.06
C SER A 119 -10.43 -7.72 -13.81
N GLN A 120 -11.08 -6.55 -13.91
CA GLN A 120 -11.67 -5.88 -12.73
C GLN A 120 -13.18 -5.89 -12.70
N ARG A 121 -13.86 -6.02 -13.85
CA ARG A 121 -15.32 -5.89 -13.92
C ARG A 121 -16.06 -6.94 -13.10
N GLU A 122 -15.67 -8.20 -13.22
CA GLU A 122 -16.27 -9.29 -12.44
C GLU A 122 -16.07 -9.12 -10.93
N VAL A 123 -14.88 -8.67 -10.52
CA VAL A 123 -14.57 -8.38 -9.11
C VAL A 123 -15.40 -7.20 -8.60
N LEU A 124 -15.54 -6.15 -9.39
CA LEU A 124 -16.37 -4.98 -9.07
C LEU A 124 -17.85 -5.35 -9.01
N ASP A 125 -18.31 -6.22 -9.90
CA ASP A 125 -19.69 -6.72 -9.92
C ASP A 125 -19.98 -7.58 -8.69
N LEU A 126 -19.06 -8.47 -8.33
CA LEU A 126 -19.14 -9.26 -7.10
C LEU A 126 -19.13 -8.36 -5.86
N ALA A 127 -18.24 -7.37 -5.81
CA ALA A 127 -18.16 -6.41 -4.72
C ALA A 127 -19.49 -5.68 -4.53
N ARG A 128 -20.11 -5.19 -5.62
CA ARG A 128 -21.44 -4.57 -5.57
C ARG A 128 -22.51 -5.51 -5.03
N LYS A 129 -22.51 -6.78 -5.47
CA LYS A 129 -23.46 -7.80 -4.97
C LYS A 129 -23.26 -8.14 -3.49
N ARG A 130 -22.02 -8.08 -3.00
CA ARG A 130 -21.66 -8.36 -1.60
C ARG A 130 -21.73 -7.13 -0.70
N GLY A 131 -21.95 -5.95 -1.25
CA GLY A 131 -21.91 -4.68 -0.50
C GLY A 131 -20.49 -4.28 -0.08
N TRP A 132 -19.46 -4.81 -0.73
CA TRP A 132 -18.07 -4.42 -0.46
C TRP A 132 -17.80 -3.01 -1.00
N THR A 133 -17.08 -2.22 -0.21
CA THR A 133 -16.72 -0.83 -0.54
C THR A 133 -15.23 -0.71 -0.85
N ARG A 134 -14.88 0.20 -1.75
CA ARG A 134 -13.48 0.55 -2.02
C ARG A 134 -13.04 1.72 -1.16
N CYS A 135 -11.79 1.68 -0.67
CA CYS A 135 -11.18 2.87 -0.08
C CYS A 135 -11.13 4.00 -1.12
N PRO A 136 -11.58 5.23 -0.80
CA PRO A 136 -11.60 6.34 -1.75
C PRO A 136 -10.20 6.80 -2.17
N ALA A 137 -9.18 6.56 -1.33
CA ALA A 137 -7.81 6.99 -1.59
C ALA A 137 -6.99 5.93 -2.35
N CYS A 138 -6.83 4.74 -1.76
CA CYS A 138 -5.97 3.68 -2.30
C CYS A 138 -6.70 2.66 -3.17
N GLU A 139 -8.03 2.77 -3.29
CA GLU A 139 -8.84 1.93 -4.19
C GLU A 139 -8.94 0.44 -3.81
N GLN A 140 -8.39 0.06 -2.65
CA GLN A 140 -8.45 -1.30 -2.09
C GLN A 140 -9.89 -1.69 -1.75
N MET A 141 -10.28 -2.94 -2.03
CA MET A 141 -11.59 -3.48 -1.67
C MET A 141 -11.64 -3.83 -0.18
N ILE A 142 -12.73 -3.45 0.49
CA ILE A 142 -12.93 -3.59 1.93
C ILE A 142 -14.28 -4.24 2.19
N GLU A 143 -14.25 -5.36 2.92
CA GLU A 143 -15.43 -6.04 3.45
C GLU A 143 -15.70 -5.59 4.88
N LEU A 144 -16.98 -5.34 5.21
CA LEU A 144 -17.44 -5.06 6.56
C LEU A 144 -18.26 -6.26 7.04
N HIS A 145 -17.73 -7.03 8.00
CA HIS A 145 -18.47 -8.15 8.58
C HIS A 145 -19.51 -7.69 9.60
N SER A 146 -19.15 -6.76 10.49
CA SER A 146 -20.02 -6.19 11.52
C SER A 146 -19.37 -4.93 12.10
N GLY A 147 -20.16 -4.08 12.76
CA GLY A 147 -19.67 -2.90 13.49
C GLY A 147 -20.12 -1.55 12.92
N CYS A 148 -19.37 -0.51 13.26
CA CYS A 148 -19.61 0.88 12.83
C CYS A 148 -19.21 1.09 11.37
N TYR A 149 -19.79 2.10 10.72
CA TYR A 149 -19.41 2.52 9.37
C TYR A 149 -18.12 3.35 9.31
N HIS A 150 -17.43 3.60 10.43
CA HIS A 150 -16.11 4.23 10.49
C HIS A 150 -15.01 3.26 10.08
N MET A 151 -14.49 3.43 8.87
CA MET A 151 -13.42 2.58 8.36
C MET A 151 -12.08 3.30 8.41
N THR A 152 -11.04 2.60 8.83
CA THR A 152 -9.65 3.02 8.66
C THR A 152 -8.97 2.03 7.73
N CYS A 153 -8.66 2.47 6.50
CA CYS A 153 -7.96 1.62 5.54
C CYS A 153 -6.49 1.42 5.95
N VAL A 154 -5.85 0.36 5.45
CA VAL A 154 -4.40 0.15 5.59
C VAL A 154 -3.56 1.32 5.05
N CYS A 155 -4.08 2.14 4.13
CA CYS A 155 -3.41 3.39 3.71
C CYS A 155 -3.64 4.57 4.68
N ALA A 156 -4.13 4.30 5.89
CA ALA A 156 -4.51 5.26 6.94
C ALA A 156 -5.69 6.19 6.62
N THR A 157 -6.29 6.09 5.43
CA THR A 157 -7.47 6.89 5.08
C THR A 157 -8.67 6.47 5.93
N GLN A 158 -9.28 7.43 6.62
CA GLN A 158 -10.52 7.23 7.36
C GLN A 158 -11.72 7.70 6.54
N PHE A 159 -12.71 6.83 6.36
CA PHE A 159 -13.86 7.10 5.51
C PHE A 159 -15.13 6.39 6.00
N CYS A 160 -16.29 6.84 5.53
CA CYS A 160 -17.57 6.19 5.79
C CYS A 160 -17.76 4.99 4.84
N TYR A 161 -18.02 3.80 5.38
CA TYR A 161 -18.24 2.59 4.58
C TYR A 161 -19.43 2.70 3.61
N VAL A 162 -20.47 3.44 4.00
CA VAL A 162 -21.72 3.57 3.25
C VAL A 162 -21.56 4.43 2.00
N CYS A 163 -20.95 5.61 2.14
CA CYS A 163 -20.87 6.59 1.05
C CYS A 163 -19.48 6.77 0.46
N GLY A 164 -18.43 6.21 1.08
CA GLY A 164 -17.04 6.42 0.67
C GLY A 164 -16.47 7.81 0.96
N GLY A 165 -17.28 8.71 1.55
CA GLY A 165 -16.85 10.06 1.91
C GLY A 165 -15.87 10.08 3.09
N PRO A 166 -15.08 11.16 3.26
CA PRO A 166 -14.23 11.33 4.43
C PRO A 166 -15.03 11.15 5.74
N TRP A 167 -14.41 10.53 6.75
CA TRP A 167 -15.11 10.28 8.01
C TRP A 167 -15.57 11.59 8.66
N LYS A 168 -16.79 11.59 9.24
CA LYS A 168 -17.46 12.76 9.84
C LYS A 168 -17.80 13.93 8.89
N THR A 169 -17.74 13.75 7.57
CA THR A 169 -18.17 14.79 6.62
C THR A 169 -19.51 14.48 5.92
N CYS A 170 -20.16 13.37 6.26
CA CYS A 170 -21.42 12.92 5.68
C CYS A 170 -22.54 12.76 6.72
N LEU A 171 -23.79 12.71 6.25
CA LEU A 171 -25.00 12.51 7.07
C LEU A 171 -25.38 11.03 7.26
N CYS A 172 -24.48 10.10 6.91
CA CYS A 172 -24.71 8.67 7.13
C CYS A 172 -24.77 8.36 8.64
N PRO A 173 -25.43 7.25 9.04
CA PRO A 173 -25.38 6.77 10.42
C PRO A 173 -23.92 6.57 10.88
N GLN A 174 -23.61 6.98 12.12
CA GLN A 174 -22.26 6.91 12.70
C GLN A 174 -22.26 6.06 13.97
#